data_AF-A0A399HTC1-F1
#
_entry.id   AF-A0A399HTC1-F1
#
_cell.length_a   1.000
_cell.length_b   1.000
_cell.length_c   1.000
_cell.angle_alpha   90.00
_cell.angle_beta   90.00
_cell.angle_gamma   90.00
#
_symmetry.space_group_name_H-M   'P 1'
#
loop_
_entity.id
_entity.type
_entity.pdbx_description
1 polymer ?
#
loop_
_entity_poly.entity_id
_entity_poly.type
_entity_poly.pdbx_seq_one_letter_code
_entity_poly.pdbx_strand_id
1 'polypeptide(L)'
;MLLNPIGRRILRDRPRLTSTSLDIPRLRNLPPNTLGYAYAAWLDREGVSPDTRAAVQYIDDEECAYVMQRYRECHDFYHALVGLPVFREGEVALKAFEFANTGLPMTGLAVFSAFTLKKAEWRRFWDVYGPWATRNGAQSADVINIYWEEELETDIDDLRARLGIEKPPDLRAMRKAEREARKKEKEAKENMARAAV
;
A
#
# COMPACT_ATOMS: atom_id res chain seq x y z
N MET A 1 18.20 5.00 -5.42
CA MET A 1 18.92 3.78 -4.99
C MET A 1 20.43 3.98 -4.84
N LEU A 2 21.19 4.38 -5.87
CA LEU A 2 22.67 4.48 -5.79
C LEU A 2 23.22 5.40 -4.69
N LEU A 3 22.49 6.47 -4.33
CA LEU A 3 22.87 7.38 -3.24
C LEU A 3 22.74 6.73 -1.84
N ASN A 4 21.96 5.68 -1.71
CA ASN A 4 21.71 4.98 -0.45
C ASN A 4 22.59 3.71 -0.33
N PRO A 5 23.28 3.47 0.79
CA PRO A 5 24.11 2.28 0.96
C PRO A 5 23.34 0.96 0.87
N ILE A 6 22.11 0.91 1.41
CA ILE A 6 21.23 -0.27 1.30
C ILE A 6 20.77 -0.42 -0.15
N GLY A 7 20.42 0.68 -0.81
CA GLY A 7 20.08 0.68 -2.24
C GLY A 7 21.19 0.09 -3.11
N ARG A 8 22.46 0.48 -2.88
CA ARG A 8 23.62 -0.12 -3.59
C ARG A 8 23.79 -1.61 -3.31
N ARG A 9 23.54 -2.03 -2.06
CA ARG A 9 23.58 -3.44 -1.69
C ARG A 9 22.50 -4.24 -2.42
N ILE A 10 21.27 -3.75 -2.43
CA ILE A 10 20.15 -4.37 -3.16
C ILE A 10 20.47 -4.52 -4.66
N LEU A 11 21.03 -3.49 -5.29
CA LEU A 11 21.41 -3.54 -6.71
C LEU A 11 22.51 -4.57 -7.02
N ARG A 12 23.37 -4.87 -6.04
CA ARG A 12 24.41 -5.91 -6.13
C ARG A 12 23.84 -7.29 -5.92
N ASP A 13 23.08 -7.47 -4.83
CA ASP A 13 22.58 -8.78 -4.38
C ASP A 13 21.43 -9.27 -5.27
N ARG A 14 20.71 -8.33 -5.89
CA ARG A 14 19.54 -8.52 -6.75
C ARG A 14 18.49 -9.53 -6.21
N PRO A 15 18.09 -9.47 -4.93
CA PRO A 15 17.13 -10.42 -4.37
C PRO A 15 15.75 -10.26 -5.01
N ARG A 16 14.98 -11.36 -5.01
CA ARG A 16 13.62 -11.46 -5.55
C ARG A 16 12.63 -11.76 -4.45
N LEU A 17 11.45 -11.14 -4.52
CA LEU A 17 10.39 -11.28 -3.53
C LEU A 17 9.25 -12.11 -4.12
N THR A 18 9.40 -13.43 -4.10
CA THR A 18 8.41 -14.42 -4.56
C THR A 18 7.86 -15.20 -3.39
N SER A 19 6.78 -15.95 -3.57
CA SER A 19 6.24 -16.80 -2.50
C SER A 19 7.25 -17.83 -2.00
N THR A 20 8.10 -18.34 -2.90
CA THR A 20 9.17 -19.28 -2.58
C THR A 20 10.29 -18.63 -1.79
N SER A 21 10.76 -17.44 -2.18
CA SER A 21 11.89 -16.80 -1.48
C SER A 21 11.48 -16.25 -0.10
N LEU A 22 10.21 -15.88 0.06
CA LEU A 22 9.68 -15.34 1.32
C LEU A 22 9.20 -16.40 2.31
N ASP A 23 8.92 -17.62 1.84
CA ASP A 23 8.28 -18.69 2.63
C ASP A 23 7.00 -18.18 3.33
N ILE A 24 5.97 -17.86 2.55
CA ILE A 24 4.70 -17.33 3.06
C ILE A 24 4.08 -18.20 4.17
N PRO A 25 4.10 -19.55 4.10
CA PRO A 25 3.68 -20.40 5.22
C PRO A 25 4.44 -20.10 6.53
N ARG A 26 5.75 -19.91 6.48
CA ARG A 26 6.54 -19.49 7.66
C ARG A 26 6.10 -18.12 8.16
N LEU A 27 5.87 -17.14 7.27
CA LEU A 27 5.47 -15.79 7.66
C LEU A 27 4.15 -15.75 8.44
N ARG A 28 3.19 -16.63 8.11
CA ARG A 28 1.93 -16.75 8.86
C ARG A 28 2.11 -17.19 10.32
N ASN A 29 3.24 -17.83 10.64
CA ASN A 29 3.56 -18.31 11.98
C ASN A 29 4.47 -17.36 12.76
N LEU A 30 4.88 -16.23 12.17
CA LEU A 30 5.64 -15.21 12.90
C LEU A 30 4.77 -14.49 13.94
N PRO A 31 5.38 -13.85 14.96
CA PRO A 31 4.63 -13.07 15.94
C PRO A 31 3.75 -11.99 15.28
N PRO A 32 2.52 -11.75 15.78
CA PRO A 32 1.56 -10.85 15.12
C PRO A 32 2.00 -9.40 14.93
N ASN A 33 2.98 -8.95 15.71
CA ASN A 33 3.56 -7.61 15.64
C ASN A 33 4.66 -7.48 14.58
N THR A 34 5.07 -8.57 13.93
CA THR A 34 6.12 -8.53 12.90
C THR A 34 5.59 -8.08 11.53
N LEU A 35 6.46 -7.51 10.71
CA LEU A 35 6.17 -7.19 9.33
C LEU A 35 5.72 -8.43 8.53
N GLY A 36 6.44 -9.54 8.68
CA GLY A 36 6.19 -10.78 7.92
C GLY A 36 4.79 -11.34 8.20
N TYR A 37 4.37 -11.37 9.47
CA TYR A 37 2.99 -11.74 9.82
C TYR A 37 1.98 -10.78 9.20
N ALA A 38 2.21 -9.46 9.35
CA ALA A 38 1.31 -8.45 8.81
C ALA A 38 1.18 -8.52 7.28
N TYR A 39 2.27 -8.80 6.58
CA TYR A 39 2.28 -9.02 5.14
C TYR A 39 1.48 -10.27 4.74
N ALA A 40 1.73 -11.41 5.38
CA ALA A 40 0.97 -12.64 5.10
C ALA A 40 -0.53 -12.49 5.40
N ALA A 41 -0.87 -11.86 6.54
CA ALA A 41 -2.26 -11.56 6.89
C ALA A 41 -2.92 -10.60 5.90
N TRP A 42 -2.17 -9.64 5.36
CA TRP A 42 -2.67 -8.75 4.31
C TRP A 42 -2.92 -9.50 3.00
N LEU A 43 -2.00 -10.37 2.57
CA LEU A 43 -2.18 -11.22 1.38
C LEU A 43 -3.45 -12.07 1.50
N ASP A 44 -3.65 -12.72 2.65
CA ASP A 44 -4.82 -13.55 2.92
C ASP A 44 -6.12 -12.74 2.90
N ARG A 45 -6.08 -11.52 3.42
CA ARG A 45 -7.25 -10.62 3.47
C ARG A 45 -7.63 -10.07 2.10
N GLU A 46 -6.64 -9.73 1.27
CA GLU A 46 -6.87 -9.17 -0.06
C GLU A 46 -7.02 -10.25 -1.15
N GLY A 47 -6.67 -11.50 -0.85
CA GLY A 47 -6.79 -12.63 -1.77
C GLY A 47 -5.79 -12.56 -2.92
N VAL A 48 -4.58 -12.04 -2.66
CA VAL A 48 -3.53 -11.84 -3.66
C VAL A 48 -2.28 -12.66 -3.33
N SER A 49 -1.39 -12.82 -4.32
CA SER A 49 -0.12 -13.55 -4.17
C SER A 49 1.04 -12.74 -4.77
N PRO A 50 2.23 -12.74 -4.14
CA PRO A 50 3.43 -12.10 -4.67
C PRO A 50 3.83 -12.63 -6.05
N ASP A 51 3.45 -13.86 -6.40
CA ASP A 51 3.83 -14.47 -7.69
C ASP A 51 3.02 -13.96 -8.89
N THR A 52 1.99 -13.15 -8.64
CA THR A 52 1.17 -12.56 -9.73
C THR A 52 1.90 -11.43 -10.47
N ARG A 53 3.09 -11.02 -10.00
CA ARG A 53 3.88 -9.93 -10.57
C ARG A 53 4.58 -10.38 -11.86
N ALA A 54 4.00 -9.99 -12.99
CA ALA A 54 4.60 -10.23 -14.30
C ALA A 54 6.01 -9.63 -14.41
N ALA A 55 6.89 -10.33 -15.13
CA ALA A 55 8.23 -9.87 -15.42
C ALA A 55 8.19 -8.53 -16.16
N VAL A 56 9.08 -7.61 -15.79
CA VAL A 56 9.30 -6.36 -16.52
C VAL A 56 9.88 -6.69 -17.89
N GLN A 57 9.35 -6.02 -18.90
CA GLN A 57 9.74 -6.14 -20.30
C GLN A 57 9.95 -4.72 -20.85
N TYR A 58 10.63 -4.62 -22.00
CA TYR A 58 10.84 -3.35 -22.72
C TYR A 58 11.67 -2.30 -21.96
N ILE A 59 12.65 -2.74 -21.17
CA ILE A 59 13.69 -1.90 -20.57
C ILE A 59 15.02 -2.54 -20.92
N ASP A 60 15.83 -1.83 -21.71
CA ASP A 60 17.10 -2.37 -22.23
C ASP A 60 18.21 -2.37 -21.17
N ASP A 61 18.21 -1.38 -20.28
CA ASP A 61 19.16 -1.32 -19.17
C ASP A 61 18.81 -2.35 -18.09
N GLU A 62 19.70 -3.32 -17.86
CA GLU A 62 19.46 -4.45 -16.97
C GLU A 62 19.26 -4.02 -15.51
N GLU A 63 20.00 -3.01 -15.06
CA GLU A 63 19.87 -2.47 -13.70
C GLU A 63 18.50 -1.77 -13.53
N CYS A 64 18.11 -0.92 -14.48
CA CYS A 64 16.81 -0.27 -14.49
C CYS A 64 15.68 -1.29 -14.57
N ALA A 65 15.81 -2.34 -15.40
CA ALA A 65 14.85 -3.43 -15.48
C ALA A 65 14.69 -4.13 -14.11
N TYR A 66 15.81 -4.38 -13.41
CA TYR A 66 15.79 -4.92 -12.06
C TYR A 66 15.13 -3.97 -11.05
N VAL A 67 15.45 -2.67 -11.07
CA VAL A 67 14.82 -1.66 -10.19
C VAL A 67 13.31 -1.65 -10.37
N MET A 68 12.84 -1.62 -11.61
CA MET A 68 11.42 -1.61 -11.92
C MET A 68 10.73 -2.91 -11.52
N GLN A 69 11.43 -4.04 -11.65
CA GLN A 69 10.94 -5.33 -11.23
C GLN A 69 10.82 -5.40 -9.71
N ARG A 70 11.86 -5.02 -8.97
CA ARG A 70 11.84 -4.97 -7.50
C ARG A 70 10.74 -4.04 -7.02
N TYR A 71 10.59 -2.85 -7.62
CA TYR A 71 9.48 -1.95 -7.31
C TYR A 71 8.10 -2.64 -7.44
N ARG A 72 7.87 -3.42 -8.49
CA ARG A 72 6.62 -4.18 -8.67
C ARG A 72 6.42 -5.24 -7.59
N GLU A 73 7.48 -5.91 -7.15
CA GLU A 73 7.41 -6.96 -6.14
C GLU A 73 7.26 -6.40 -4.72
N CYS A 74 7.89 -5.26 -4.42
CA CYS A 74 7.77 -4.58 -3.12
C CYS A 74 6.40 -3.91 -2.91
N HIS A 75 5.63 -3.70 -3.98
CA HIS A 75 4.38 -2.95 -3.91
C HIS A 75 3.38 -3.49 -2.89
N ASP A 76 3.26 -4.83 -2.78
CA ASP A 76 2.38 -5.47 -1.81
C ASP A 76 2.87 -5.24 -0.36
N PHE A 77 4.19 -5.14 -0.15
CA PHE A 77 4.74 -4.74 1.15
C PHE A 77 4.35 -3.31 1.51
N TYR A 78 4.30 -2.39 0.53
CA TYR A 78 3.87 -1.02 0.82
C TYR A 78 2.42 -1.02 1.30
N HIS A 79 1.53 -1.76 0.61
CA HIS A 79 0.15 -1.93 1.05
C HIS A 79 0.06 -2.51 2.47
N ALA A 80 0.80 -3.57 2.78
CA ALA A 80 0.81 -4.18 4.11
C ALA A 80 1.33 -3.22 5.17
N LEU A 81 2.40 -2.47 4.86
CA LEU A 81 3.01 -1.49 5.76
C LEU A 81 2.02 -0.38 6.13
N VAL A 82 1.28 0.18 5.16
CA VAL A 82 0.30 1.26 5.43
C VAL A 82 -1.12 0.75 5.66
N GLY A 83 -1.38 -0.54 5.50
CA GLY A 83 -2.69 -1.17 5.68
C GLY A 83 -3.74 -0.79 4.64
N LEU A 84 -3.34 -0.27 3.47
CA LEU A 84 -4.27 0.08 2.39
C LEU A 84 -4.72 -1.19 1.63
N PRO A 85 -6.00 -1.30 1.25
CA PRO A 85 -6.54 -2.43 0.49
C PRO A 85 -6.32 -2.27 -1.03
N VAL A 86 -6.54 -3.34 -1.80
CA VAL A 86 -6.31 -3.36 -3.27
C VAL A 86 -7.50 -2.90 -4.12
N PHE A 87 -8.59 -2.44 -3.50
CA PHE A 87 -9.66 -1.83 -4.29
C PHE A 87 -9.24 -0.43 -4.78
N ARG A 88 -9.83 0.02 -5.89
CA ARG A 88 -9.44 1.24 -6.62
C ARG A 88 -9.06 2.44 -5.74
N GLU A 89 -9.85 2.75 -4.71
CA GLU A 89 -9.56 3.89 -3.82
C GLU A 89 -8.26 3.71 -3.00
N GLY A 90 -7.99 2.48 -2.51
CA GLY A 90 -6.76 2.16 -1.80
C GLY A 90 -5.54 2.13 -2.73
N GLU A 91 -5.71 1.61 -3.95
CA GLU A 91 -4.70 1.67 -5.01
C GLU A 91 -4.31 3.11 -5.36
N VAL A 92 -5.29 3.98 -5.57
CA VAL A 92 -5.06 5.39 -5.88
C VAL A 92 -4.34 6.11 -4.73
N ALA A 93 -4.74 5.84 -3.49
CA ALA A 93 -4.08 6.37 -2.31
C ALA A 93 -2.62 5.90 -2.21
N LEU A 94 -2.35 4.62 -2.45
CA LEU A 94 -0.99 4.10 -2.40
C LEU A 94 -0.13 4.63 -3.56
N LYS A 95 -0.66 4.75 -4.78
CA LYS A 95 0.06 5.33 -5.92
C LYS A 95 0.44 6.79 -5.67
N ALA A 96 -0.41 7.54 -4.97
CA ALA A 96 -0.06 8.91 -4.55
C ALA A 96 1.11 8.92 -3.56
N PHE A 97 1.14 7.97 -2.62
CA PHE A 97 2.25 7.80 -1.68
C PHE A 97 3.53 7.39 -2.41
N GLU A 98 3.45 6.40 -3.29
CA GLU A 98 4.59 5.93 -4.09
C GLU A 98 5.15 7.04 -4.98
N PHE A 99 4.29 7.88 -5.58
CA PHE A 99 4.73 9.01 -6.38
C PHE A 99 5.48 10.04 -5.53
N ALA A 100 4.92 10.41 -4.38
CA ALA A 100 5.56 11.35 -3.46
C ALA A 100 6.89 10.83 -2.90
N ASN A 101 7.04 9.51 -2.71
CA ASN A 101 8.27 8.91 -2.19
C ASN A 101 9.33 8.62 -3.27
N THR A 102 8.93 8.06 -4.41
CA THR A 102 9.86 7.54 -5.42
C THR A 102 10.06 8.47 -6.62
N GLY A 103 9.14 9.40 -6.86
CA GLY A 103 9.14 10.26 -8.04
C GLY A 103 8.89 9.55 -9.37
N LEU A 104 8.54 8.25 -9.35
CA LEU A 104 8.33 7.46 -10.56
C LEU A 104 7.15 8.01 -11.40
N PRO A 105 7.34 8.40 -12.67
CA PRO A 105 6.28 9.02 -13.46
C PRO A 105 4.99 8.18 -13.58
N MET A 106 5.12 6.86 -13.68
CA MET A 106 3.96 5.97 -13.83
C MET A 106 3.05 5.95 -12.59
N THR A 107 3.60 6.16 -11.39
CA THR A 107 2.77 6.22 -10.17
C THR A 107 1.97 7.51 -10.16
N GLY A 108 2.59 8.63 -10.54
CA GLY A 108 1.89 9.91 -10.75
C GLY A 108 0.80 9.81 -11.80
N LEU A 109 1.06 9.14 -12.94
CA LEU A 109 0.04 8.90 -13.96
C LEU A 109 -1.12 8.04 -13.43
N ALA A 110 -0.85 7.04 -12.60
CA ALA A 110 -1.89 6.21 -11.99
C ALA A 110 -2.79 6.99 -11.02
N VAL A 111 -2.28 8.04 -10.36
CA VAL A 111 -3.07 8.91 -9.48
C VAL A 111 -4.21 9.61 -10.23
N PHE A 112 -4.07 9.90 -11.53
CA PHE A 112 -5.17 10.48 -12.32
C PHE A 112 -6.40 9.57 -12.40
N SER A 113 -6.28 8.27 -12.12
CA SER A 113 -7.47 7.42 -11.98
C SER A 113 -8.39 7.84 -10.83
N ALA A 114 -7.90 8.68 -9.90
CA ALA A 114 -8.72 9.36 -8.89
C ALA A 114 -9.91 10.11 -9.51
N PHE A 115 -9.75 10.72 -10.69
CA PHE A 115 -10.84 11.45 -11.37
C PHE A 115 -12.02 10.56 -11.77
N THR A 116 -11.83 9.24 -11.75
CA THR A 116 -12.86 8.24 -12.04
C THR A 116 -13.52 7.63 -10.78
N LEU A 117 -13.17 8.14 -9.60
CA LEU A 117 -13.74 7.71 -8.32
C LEU A 117 -15.17 8.23 -8.13
N LYS A 118 -15.97 7.52 -7.32
CA LYS A 118 -17.29 8.02 -6.92
C LYS A 118 -17.12 9.25 -6.03
N LYS A 119 -18.12 10.14 -6.01
CA LYS A 119 -18.08 11.40 -5.22
C LYS A 119 -17.64 11.23 -3.75
N ALA A 120 -18.09 10.16 -3.09
CA ALA A 120 -17.70 9.86 -1.71
C ALA A 120 -16.22 9.41 -1.60
N GLU A 121 -15.77 8.55 -2.51
CA GLU A 121 -14.39 8.06 -2.59
C GLU A 121 -13.43 9.21 -2.94
N TRP A 122 -13.81 10.07 -3.91
CA TRP A 122 -13.08 11.28 -4.26
C TRP A 122 -12.92 12.23 -3.07
N ARG A 123 -13.99 12.45 -2.30
CA ARG A 123 -13.93 13.29 -1.09
C ARG A 123 -12.95 12.73 -0.07
N ARG A 124 -13.03 11.43 0.26
CA ARG A 124 -12.07 10.80 1.18
C ARG A 124 -10.64 10.87 0.66
N PHE A 125 -10.45 10.71 -0.65
CA PHE A 125 -9.14 10.89 -1.25
C PHE A 125 -8.60 12.30 -1.00
N TRP A 126 -9.38 13.35 -1.29
CA TRP A 126 -8.92 14.73 -1.09
C TRP A 126 -8.75 15.13 0.39
N ASP A 127 -9.64 14.69 1.25
CA ASP A 127 -9.66 15.14 2.65
C ASP A 127 -8.70 14.35 3.54
N VAL A 128 -8.39 13.09 3.17
CA VAL A 128 -7.63 12.17 4.01
C VAL A 128 -6.41 11.61 3.27
N TYR A 129 -6.62 10.84 2.20
CA TYR A 129 -5.55 10.02 1.64
C TYR A 129 -4.53 10.80 0.81
N GLY A 130 -4.95 11.84 0.09
CA GLY A 130 -4.06 12.71 -0.67
C GLY A 130 -3.09 13.47 0.24
N PRO A 131 -3.58 14.23 1.24
CA PRO A 131 -2.72 14.90 2.22
C PRO A 131 -1.82 13.92 2.98
N TRP A 132 -2.37 12.76 3.40
CA TRP A 132 -1.58 11.71 4.05
C TRP A 132 -0.46 11.20 3.12
N ALA A 133 -0.78 10.88 1.87
CA ALA A 133 0.15 10.32 0.90
C ALA A 133 1.27 11.30 0.57
N THR A 134 0.96 12.59 0.37
CA THR A 134 1.96 13.62 0.11
C THR A 134 2.87 13.82 1.32
N ARG A 135 2.31 13.96 2.53
CA ARG A 135 3.11 14.12 3.76
C ARG A 135 4.02 12.93 3.99
N ASN A 136 3.45 11.72 3.99
CA ASN A 136 4.20 10.50 4.26
C ASN A 136 5.22 10.23 3.17
N GLY A 137 4.84 10.33 1.89
CA GLY A 137 5.77 10.05 0.81
C GLY A 137 6.97 10.99 0.80
N ALA A 138 6.75 12.29 1.07
CA ALA A 138 7.82 13.29 1.07
C ALA A 138 8.71 13.29 2.33
N GLN A 139 8.19 12.85 3.48
CA GLN A 139 8.91 12.87 4.76
C GLN A 139 9.52 11.52 5.14
N SER A 140 9.03 10.43 4.58
CA SER A 140 9.53 9.09 4.87
C SER A 140 10.82 8.76 4.16
N ALA A 141 11.53 7.76 4.67
CA ALA A 141 12.63 7.13 3.95
C ALA A 141 12.14 6.49 2.64
N ASP A 142 13.01 6.47 1.62
CA ASP A 142 12.76 5.82 0.34
C ASP A 142 12.38 4.33 0.52
N VAL A 143 11.11 3.99 0.28
CA VAL A 143 10.62 2.61 0.50
C VAL A 143 11.24 1.58 -0.45
N ILE A 144 11.76 2.05 -1.59
CA ILE A 144 12.48 1.20 -2.54
C ILE A 144 13.86 0.77 -2.04
N ASN A 145 14.43 1.48 -1.07
CA ASN A 145 15.73 1.15 -0.46
C ASN A 145 15.57 0.25 0.78
N ILE A 146 14.37 -0.26 1.07
CA ILE A 146 14.15 -1.20 2.17
C ILE A 146 14.57 -2.61 1.72
N TYR A 147 15.37 -3.27 2.56
CA TYR A 147 15.74 -4.67 2.37
C TYR A 147 14.68 -5.55 3.04
N TRP A 148 13.51 -5.67 2.41
CA TRP A 148 12.31 -6.33 2.96
C TRP A 148 12.56 -7.72 3.50
N GLU A 149 13.42 -8.48 2.84
CA GLU A 149 13.81 -9.84 3.19
C GLU A 149 14.44 -9.93 4.60
N GLU A 150 15.12 -8.87 5.06
CA GLU A 150 15.75 -8.78 6.38
C GLU A 150 14.82 -8.20 7.45
N GLU A 151 13.75 -7.54 7.04
CA GLU A 151 12.81 -6.83 7.92
C GLU A 151 11.60 -7.69 8.30
N LEU A 152 11.49 -8.93 7.79
CA LEU A 152 10.34 -9.80 7.97
C LEU A 152 10.02 -10.11 9.44
N GLU A 153 11.03 -10.13 10.31
CA GLU A 153 10.87 -10.41 11.74
C GLU A 153 10.90 -9.13 12.60
N THR A 154 11.10 -7.97 11.97
CA THR A 154 11.08 -6.67 12.65
C THR A 154 9.66 -6.32 13.07
N ASP A 155 9.51 -5.72 14.25
CA ASP A 155 8.25 -5.13 14.68
C ASP A 155 7.80 -4.06 13.66
N ILE A 156 6.55 -4.18 13.20
CA ILE A 156 6.03 -3.34 12.13
C ILE A 156 5.89 -1.87 12.55
N ASP A 157 5.62 -1.61 13.83
CA ASP A 157 5.48 -0.24 14.34
C ASP A 157 6.85 0.41 14.53
N ASP A 158 7.86 -0.35 14.97
CA ASP A 158 9.25 0.11 14.99
C ASP A 158 9.78 0.40 13.58
N LEU A 159 9.44 -0.44 12.60
CA LEU A 159 9.79 -0.22 11.20
C LEU A 159 9.13 1.06 10.67
N ARG A 160 7.83 1.25 10.91
CA ARG A 160 7.11 2.48 10.56
C ARG A 160 7.74 3.72 11.17
N ALA A 161 8.07 3.68 12.46
CA ALA A 161 8.71 4.77 13.17
C ALA A 161 10.08 5.10 12.58
N ARG A 162 10.92 4.09 12.31
CA ARG A 162 12.24 4.26 11.69
C ARG A 162 12.15 4.85 10.29
N LEU A 163 11.12 4.50 9.53
CA LEU A 163 10.90 5.02 8.18
C LEU A 163 10.20 6.39 8.16
N GLY A 164 9.67 6.86 9.30
CA GLY A 164 8.85 8.06 9.35
C GLY A 164 7.50 7.90 8.64
N ILE A 165 6.93 6.68 8.66
CA ILE A 165 5.67 6.34 8.01
C ILE A 165 4.57 6.21 9.06
N GLU A 166 3.53 7.00 8.92
CA GLU A 166 2.31 6.93 9.70
C GLU A 166 1.24 6.15 8.94
N LYS A 167 0.50 5.31 9.67
CA LYS A 167 -0.61 4.57 9.09
C LYS A 167 -1.81 5.51 8.84
N PRO A 168 -2.40 5.52 7.63
CA PRO A 168 -3.63 6.26 7.37
C PRO A 168 -4.81 5.63 8.12
N PRO A 169 -5.92 6.37 8.28
CA PRO A 169 -7.18 5.80 8.76
C PRO A 169 -7.59 4.55 7.95
N ASP A 170 -8.18 3.55 8.60
CA ASP A 170 -8.57 2.31 7.94
C ASP A 170 -9.70 2.56 6.94
N LEU A 171 -9.39 2.37 5.66
CA LEU A 171 -10.31 2.64 4.57
C LEU A 171 -11.54 1.74 4.57
N ARG A 172 -11.41 0.48 4.99
CA ARG A 172 -12.55 -0.44 5.09
C ARG A 172 -13.47 0.00 6.23
N ALA A 173 -12.91 0.41 7.36
CA ALA A 173 -13.66 0.94 8.49
C ALA A 173 -14.42 2.22 8.12
N MET A 174 -13.77 3.18 7.43
CA MET A 174 -14.42 4.40 6.96
C MET A 174 -15.58 4.10 6.01
N ARG A 175 -15.36 3.22 5.02
CA ARG A 175 -16.41 2.82 4.07
C ARG A 175 -17.58 2.12 4.76
N LYS A 176 -17.32 1.31 5.79
CA LYS A 176 -18.37 0.66 6.59
C LYS A 176 -19.19 1.69 7.36
N ALA A 177 -18.53 2.61 8.08
CA ALA A 177 -19.19 3.65 8.85
C ALA A 177 -20.09 4.54 7.98
N GLU A 178 -19.62 4.95 6.80
CA GLU A 178 -20.44 5.74 5.86
C GLU A 178 -21.67 4.99 5.35
N ARG A 179 -21.52 3.69 5.04
CA ARG A 179 -22.65 2.86 4.59
C ARG A 179 -23.70 2.73 5.69
N GLU A 180 -23.27 2.51 6.92
CA GLU A 180 -24.17 2.43 8.08
C GLU A 180 -24.86 3.77 8.36
N ALA A 181 -24.15 4.89 8.28
CA ALA A 181 -24.73 6.22 8.41
C ALA A 181 -25.80 6.49 7.34
N ARG A 182 -25.51 6.16 6.08
CA ARG A 182 -26.47 6.31 4.97
C ARG A 182 -27.70 5.41 5.15
N LYS A 183 -27.51 4.20 5.68
CA LYS A 183 -28.63 3.28 5.98
C LYS A 183 -29.54 3.87 7.07
N LYS A 184 -28.95 4.34 8.18
CA LYS A 184 -29.70 4.99 9.27
C LYS A 184 -30.45 6.23 8.81
N GLU A 185 -29.83 7.06 7.98
CA GLU A 185 -30.48 8.26 7.43
C GLU A 185 -31.67 7.89 6.54
N LYS A 186 -31.54 6.83 5.72
CA LYS A 186 -32.63 6.33 4.89
C LYS A 186 -33.79 5.79 5.73
N GLU A 187 -33.49 4.96 6.74
CA GLU A 187 -34.49 4.42 7.66
C GLU A 187 -35.21 5.52 8.45
N ALA A 188 -34.49 6.55 8.91
CA ALA A 188 -35.08 7.69 9.57
C ALA A 188 -36.04 8.46 8.65
N LYS A 189 -35.65 8.71 7.39
CA LYS A 189 -36.52 9.35 6.39
C LYS A 189 -37.77 8.53 6.08
N GLU A 190 -37.63 7.21 5.95
CA GLU A 190 -38.76 6.30 5.72
C GLU A 190 -39.72 6.26 6.92
N ASN A 191 -39.19 6.23 8.15
CA ASN A 191 -40.00 6.27 9.37
C ASN A 191 -40.73 7.61 9.53
N MET A 192 -40.07 8.74 9.24
CA MET A 192 -40.72 10.05 9.23
C MET A 192 -41.83 10.14 8.18
N ALA A 193 -41.59 9.61 6.98
CA ALA A 193 -42.61 9.58 5.92
C ALA A 193 -43.81 8.71 6.31
N ARG A 194 -43.60 7.57 6.97
CA ARG A 194 -44.67 6.70 7.49
C ARG A 194 -45.47 7.33 8.63
N ALA A 195 -44.81 8.09 9.50
CA ALA A 195 -45.47 8.79 10.60
C ALA A 195 -46.28 10.02 10.15
N ALA A 196 -46.06 10.50 8.92
CA ALA A 196 -46.76 11.64 8.33
C ALA A 196 -48.00 11.25 7.50
N VAL A 197 -48.31 9.95 7.40
CA VAL A 197 -49.51 9.37 6.75
C VAL A 197 -50.43 8.84 7.83
#